data_AF-A0A183J7S6-F1
#
_entry.id   AF-A0A183J7S6-F1
#
_cell.length_a   1.000
_cell.length_b   1.000
_cell.length_c   1.000
_cell.angle_alpha   90.00
_cell.angle_beta   90.00
_cell.angle_gamma   90.00
#
_symmetry.space_group_name_H-M   'P 1'
#
loop_
_entity.id
_entity.type
_entity.pdbx_description
1 polymer ?
#
loop_
_entity_poly.entity_id
_entity_poly.type
_entity_poly.pdbx_seq_one_letter_code
_entity_poly.pdbx_strand_id
1 'polypeptide(L)'
;MSVELPAKKTCLYDVHVANGGKMVPFAGYMMPVEYKDQTLIQSHLHTRSHVSIFDVSHMLQTKIYGKDRIRFIESLIVGDILSLPDNQGTLTCFTNENGGIKDDLIVTRTSQDYLYVVTNAACAEKDVAHFQKHLKEFQKQGHDVGVEHLFGRGLIAVQGKCMT
;
A
#
# COMPACT_ATOMS: atom_id res chain seq x y z
N MET A 1 -9.47 -5.40 29.43
CA MET A 1 -10.01 -6.01 28.21
C MET A 1 -10.10 -4.91 27.18
N SER A 2 -9.20 -4.89 26.19
CA SER A 2 -9.30 -4.01 25.04
C SER A 2 -10.51 -4.42 24.22
N VAL A 3 -11.41 -3.48 23.95
CA VAL A 3 -12.53 -3.70 23.04
C VAL A 3 -11.93 -3.94 21.66
N GLU A 4 -11.99 -5.18 21.15
CA GLU A 4 -11.63 -5.47 19.76
C GLU A 4 -12.63 -4.75 18.86
N LEU A 5 -12.16 -3.67 18.21
CA LEU A 5 -12.95 -3.00 17.20
C LEU A 5 -13.22 -3.98 16.05
N PRO A 6 -14.44 -4.02 15.48
CA PRO A 6 -14.74 -4.92 14.39
C PRO A 6 -13.83 -4.63 13.20
N ALA A 7 -13.24 -5.69 12.64
CA ALA A 7 -12.36 -5.58 11.49
C ALA A 7 -13.09 -4.96 10.29
N LYS A 8 -12.41 -4.03 9.60
CA LYS A 8 -12.92 -3.32 8.43
C LYS A 8 -13.13 -4.29 7.26
N LYS A 9 -13.95 -3.89 6.29
CA LYS A 9 -14.19 -4.65 5.05
C LYS A 9 -13.55 -3.95 3.87
N THR A 10 -12.97 -4.69 2.93
CA THR A 10 -12.56 -4.14 1.62
C THR A 10 -13.80 -3.93 0.74
N CYS A 11 -13.66 -3.18 -0.35
CA CYS A 11 -14.72 -3.02 -1.35
C CYS A 11 -15.07 -4.34 -2.07
N LEU A 12 -14.25 -5.38 -1.93
CA LEU A 12 -14.45 -6.70 -2.52
C LEU A 12 -14.95 -7.75 -1.50
N TYR A 13 -15.30 -7.35 -0.27
CA TYR A 13 -15.72 -8.28 0.77
C TYR A 13 -16.87 -9.19 0.35
N ASP A 14 -17.93 -8.64 -0.25
CA ASP A 14 -19.09 -9.43 -0.68
C ASP A 14 -18.74 -10.38 -1.84
N VAL A 15 -17.78 -9.99 -2.71
CA VAL A 15 -17.25 -10.85 -3.77
C VAL A 15 -16.53 -12.05 -3.16
N HIS A 16 -15.71 -11.84 -2.12
CA HIS A 16 -15.03 -12.92 -1.42
C HIS A 16 -16.02 -13.90 -0.80
N VAL A 17 -17.01 -13.39 -0.07
CA VAL A 17 -18.05 -14.22 0.58
C VAL A 17 -18.83 -15.03 -0.45
N ALA A 18 -19.25 -14.40 -1.55
CA ALA A 18 -19.99 -15.07 -2.63
C ALA A 18 -19.18 -16.19 -3.30
N ASN A 19 -17.87 -16.05 -3.39
CA ASN A 19 -16.96 -17.06 -3.96
C ASN A 19 -16.42 -18.06 -2.92
N GLY A 20 -16.99 -18.09 -1.71
CA GLY A 20 -16.60 -19.07 -0.69
C GLY A 20 -15.27 -18.75 0.00
N GLY A 21 -14.86 -17.49 0.01
CA GLY A 21 -13.71 -17.01 0.77
C GLY A 21 -13.91 -17.22 2.27
N LYS A 22 -12.93 -17.85 2.93
CA LYS A 22 -12.87 -17.98 4.38
C LYS A 22 -12.28 -16.71 4.97
N MET A 23 -13.16 -15.84 5.46
CA MET A 23 -12.78 -14.51 5.94
C MET A 23 -12.17 -14.57 7.34
N VAL A 24 -10.98 -13.99 7.52
CA VAL A 24 -10.27 -13.89 8.80
C VAL A 24 -9.79 -12.47 9.06
N PRO A 25 -9.62 -12.05 10.33
CA PRO A 25 -8.97 -10.79 10.65
C PRO A 25 -7.50 -10.79 10.22
N PHE A 26 -7.09 -9.79 9.46
CA PHE A 26 -5.72 -9.52 9.05
C PHE A 26 -5.48 -8.01 8.97
N ALA A 27 -4.51 -7.50 9.75
CA ALA A 27 -4.16 -6.07 9.79
C ALA A 27 -5.36 -5.11 9.96
N GLY A 28 -6.36 -5.51 10.78
CA GLY A 28 -7.57 -4.71 11.02
C GLY A 28 -8.63 -4.81 9.92
N TYR A 29 -8.48 -5.70 8.93
CA TYR A 29 -9.45 -5.98 7.87
C TYR A 29 -9.89 -7.45 7.90
N MET A 30 -11.09 -7.73 7.37
CA MET A 30 -11.54 -9.09 7.06
C MET A 30 -11.04 -9.46 5.66
N MET A 31 -10.08 -10.38 5.59
CA MET A 31 -9.44 -10.83 4.34
C MET A 31 -9.68 -12.34 4.12
N PRO A 32 -9.79 -12.83 2.87
CA PRO A 32 -9.94 -14.25 2.59
C PRO A 32 -8.59 -14.97 2.75
N VAL A 33 -8.50 -15.95 3.66
CA VAL A 33 -7.28 -16.77 3.82
C VAL A 33 -7.20 -17.88 2.78
N GLU A 34 -8.34 -18.49 2.44
CA GLU A 34 -8.46 -19.55 1.45
C GLU A 34 -9.88 -19.52 0.84
N TYR A 35 -10.06 -20.20 -0.29
CA TYR A 35 -11.36 -20.34 -0.96
C TYR A 35 -11.75 -21.82 -0.99
N LYS A 36 -13.05 -22.12 -0.90
CA LYS A 36 -13.58 -23.49 -0.72
C LYS A 36 -13.05 -24.54 -1.70
N ASP A 37 -12.70 -24.13 -2.92
CA ASP A 37 -12.37 -25.05 -4.00
C ASP A 37 -10.88 -25.44 -4.05
N GLN A 38 -10.02 -24.79 -3.26
CA GLN A 38 -8.56 -25.01 -3.30
C GLN A 38 -7.90 -24.83 -1.93
N THR A 39 -6.98 -25.74 -1.61
CA THR A 39 -6.06 -25.56 -0.47
C THR A 39 -5.05 -24.43 -0.75
N LEU A 40 -4.45 -23.87 0.31
CA LEU A 40 -3.36 -22.89 0.20
C LEU A 40 -2.21 -23.37 -0.72
N ILE A 41 -1.85 -24.65 -0.62
CA ILE A 41 -0.79 -25.26 -1.44
C ILE A 41 -1.20 -25.26 -2.93
N GLN A 42 -2.45 -25.65 -3.23
CA GLN A 42 -2.96 -25.64 -4.59
C GLN A 42 -3.02 -24.23 -5.18
N SER A 43 -3.49 -23.24 -4.41
CA SER A 43 -3.51 -21.83 -4.84
C SER A 43 -2.09 -21.28 -5.09
N HIS A 44 -1.12 -21.64 -4.25
CA HIS A 44 0.28 -21.29 -4.46
C HIS A 44 0.83 -21.85 -5.78
N LEU A 45 0.64 -23.15 -6.03
CA LEU A 45 1.08 -23.81 -7.26
C LEU A 45 0.33 -23.28 -8.49
N HIS A 46 -0.96 -22.98 -8.36
CA HIS A 46 -1.77 -22.37 -9.42
C HIS A 46 -1.18 -21.02 -9.82
N THR A 47 -0.86 -20.15 -8.86
CA THR A 47 -0.24 -18.83 -9.13
C THR A 47 1.05 -18.96 -9.95
N ARG A 48 1.88 -19.98 -9.67
CA ARG A 48 3.15 -20.20 -10.39
C ARG A 48 3.00 -20.82 -11.78
N SER A 49 1.90 -21.50 -12.03
CA SER A 49 1.65 -22.24 -13.29
C SER A 49 0.65 -21.52 -14.21
N HIS A 50 -0.21 -20.68 -13.65
CA HIS A 50 -1.31 -19.97 -14.31
C HIS A 50 -1.32 -18.51 -13.85
N VAL A 51 -2.48 -17.96 -13.48
CA VAL A 51 -2.68 -16.58 -13.02
C VAL A 51 -3.65 -16.60 -11.84
N SER A 52 -3.29 -15.88 -10.77
CA SER A 52 -4.14 -15.66 -9.60
C SER A 52 -4.42 -14.17 -9.42
N ILE A 53 -5.55 -13.87 -8.77
CA ILE A 53 -5.98 -12.52 -8.43
C ILE A 53 -5.96 -12.39 -6.91
N PHE A 54 -5.34 -11.32 -6.41
CA PHE A 54 -5.23 -11.02 -4.98
C PHE A 54 -5.88 -9.67 -4.70
N ASP A 55 -6.77 -9.65 -3.69
CA ASP A 55 -7.27 -8.40 -3.11
C ASP A 55 -6.23 -7.85 -2.12
N VAL A 56 -5.58 -6.75 -2.48
CA VAL A 56 -4.63 -6.02 -1.64
C VAL A 56 -5.17 -4.62 -1.28
N SER A 57 -6.49 -4.42 -1.37
CA SER A 57 -7.16 -3.13 -1.11
C SER A 57 -7.02 -2.61 0.32
N HIS A 58 -6.59 -3.46 1.24
CA HIS A 58 -6.32 -3.11 2.63
C HIS A 58 -5.00 -2.34 2.81
N MET A 59 -4.10 -2.36 1.81
CA MET A 59 -2.87 -1.55 1.81
C MET A 59 -3.18 -0.06 1.73
N LEU A 60 -2.37 0.77 2.38
CA LEU A 60 -2.54 2.21 2.36
C LEU A 60 -2.03 2.78 1.04
N GLN A 61 -2.93 3.35 0.26
CA GLN A 61 -2.63 4.06 -0.98
C GLN A 61 -2.59 5.57 -0.70
N THR A 62 -1.53 6.25 -1.12
CA THR A 62 -1.30 7.68 -0.87
C THR A 62 -0.86 8.40 -2.14
N LYS A 63 -1.42 9.58 -2.39
CA LYS A 63 -0.91 10.52 -3.40
C LYS A 63 -0.13 11.64 -2.71
N ILE A 64 1.00 12.01 -3.29
CA ILE A 64 1.80 13.16 -2.86
C ILE A 64 1.94 14.11 -4.05
N TYR A 65 1.47 15.34 -3.90
CA TYR A 65 1.43 16.35 -4.96
C TYR A 65 2.10 17.65 -4.51
N GLY A 66 2.20 18.63 -5.42
CA GLY A 66 2.93 19.88 -5.22
C GLY A 66 4.33 19.86 -5.85
N LYS A 67 4.93 21.03 -6.00
CA LYS A 67 6.26 21.17 -6.64
C LYS A 67 7.38 20.50 -5.84
N ASP A 68 7.23 20.43 -4.51
CA ASP A 68 8.23 19.90 -3.59
C ASP A 68 7.99 18.41 -3.23
N ARG A 69 7.07 17.71 -3.92
CA ARG A 69 6.68 16.32 -3.63
C ARG A 69 7.83 15.31 -3.60
N ILE A 70 8.79 15.45 -4.51
CA ILE A 70 9.97 14.55 -4.61
C ILE A 70 10.90 14.80 -3.42
N ARG A 71 11.25 16.08 -3.18
CA ARG A 71 12.06 16.48 -2.03
C ARG A 71 11.45 16.04 -0.70
N PHE A 72 10.12 16.12 -0.59
CA PHE A 72 9.40 15.67 0.59
C PHE A 72 9.54 14.15 0.79
N ILE A 73 9.21 13.32 -0.21
CA ILE A 73 9.28 11.87 -0.01
C ILE A 73 10.72 11.42 0.26
N GLU A 74 11.71 11.96 -0.45
CA GLU A 74 13.13 11.61 -0.28
C GLU A 74 13.70 12.00 1.09
N SER A 75 13.06 12.92 1.81
CA SER A 75 13.42 13.19 3.21
C SER A 75 13.00 12.07 4.18
N LEU A 76 12.12 11.18 3.74
CA LEU A 76 11.55 10.10 4.55
C LEU A 76 12.09 8.72 4.16
N ILE A 77 12.57 8.57 2.92
CA ILE A 77 12.97 7.28 2.35
C ILE A 77 14.42 7.25 1.91
N VAL A 78 14.92 6.07 1.55
CA VAL A 78 16.30 5.86 1.06
C VAL A 78 16.41 5.79 -0.47
N GLY A 79 15.30 5.87 -1.19
CA GLY A 79 15.27 5.72 -2.65
C GLY A 79 15.46 7.05 -3.38
N ASP A 80 16.16 7.02 -4.52
CA ASP A 80 16.30 8.15 -5.44
C ASP A 80 15.07 8.23 -6.37
N ILE A 81 14.10 9.07 -6.00
CA ILE A 81 12.83 9.27 -6.71
C ILE A 81 12.99 10.33 -7.80
N LEU A 82 13.89 11.29 -7.62
CA LEU A 82 14.20 12.30 -8.62
C LEU A 82 14.68 11.69 -9.94
N SER A 83 15.51 10.64 -9.85
CA SER A 83 16.04 9.92 -11.01
C SER A 83 15.04 8.96 -11.65
N LEU A 84 13.88 8.69 -11.04
CA LEU A 84 12.87 7.83 -11.65
C LEU A 84 12.28 8.51 -12.89
N PRO A 85 12.16 7.80 -14.03
CA PRO A 85 11.29 8.17 -15.13
C PRO A 85 9.82 8.25 -14.72
N ASP A 86 9.04 9.00 -15.48
CA ASP A 86 7.60 9.05 -15.28
C ASP A 86 6.95 7.67 -15.52
N ASN A 87 5.98 7.36 -14.68
CA ASN A 87 5.28 6.09 -14.57
C ASN A 87 6.16 4.90 -14.18
N GLN A 88 7.35 5.14 -13.62
CA GLN A 88 8.19 4.10 -13.02
C GLN A 88 8.09 4.14 -11.49
N GLY A 89 8.16 2.96 -10.87
CA GLY A 89 8.20 2.82 -9.43
C GLY A 89 9.38 1.99 -8.93
N THR A 90 9.72 2.18 -7.67
CA THR A 90 10.77 1.44 -6.96
C THR A 90 10.31 1.04 -5.57
N LEU A 91 10.82 -0.09 -5.09
CA LEU A 91 10.79 -0.44 -3.67
C LEU A 91 11.77 0.46 -2.92
N THR A 92 11.37 0.91 -1.74
CA THR A 92 12.18 1.70 -0.81
C THR A 92 11.70 1.44 0.61
N CYS A 93 12.23 2.15 1.60
CA CYS A 93 11.81 2.03 2.98
C CYS A 93 11.82 3.38 3.71
N PHE A 94 10.92 3.54 4.67
CA PHE A 94 11.02 4.59 5.69
C PHE A 94 12.09 4.21 6.71
N THR A 95 12.91 5.17 7.10
CA THR A 95 13.92 4.97 8.15
C THR A 95 13.63 5.81 9.39
N ASN A 96 14.22 5.41 10.52
CA ASN A 96 14.29 6.22 11.73
C ASN A 96 15.67 6.89 11.84
N GLU A 97 15.84 7.74 12.86
CA GLU A 97 17.08 8.50 13.10
C GLU A 97 18.31 7.62 13.34
N ASN A 98 18.13 6.35 13.72
CA ASN A 98 19.19 5.37 13.93
C ASN A 98 19.45 4.49 12.68
N GLY A 99 18.81 4.80 11.54
CA GLY A 99 18.94 4.03 10.29
C GLY A 99 18.13 2.72 10.26
N GLY A 100 17.31 2.45 11.27
CA GLY A 100 16.42 1.27 11.28
C GLY A 100 15.21 1.46 10.37
N ILE A 101 14.74 0.37 9.76
CA ILE A 101 13.56 0.36 8.87
C ILE A 101 12.28 0.45 9.71
N LYS A 102 11.37 1.34 9.31
CA LYS A 102 10.05 1.52 9.92
C LYS A 102 8.94 0.80 9.15
N ASP A 103 8.95 0.92 7.83
CA ASP A 103 8.08 0.21 6.89
C ASP A 103 8.74 0.20 5.50
N ASP A 104 8.43 -0.80 4.69
CA ASP A 104 8.78 -0.83 3.27
C ASP A 104 7.59 -0.38 2.42
N LEU A 105 7.88 0.23 1.26
CA LEU A 105 6.86 0.85 0.42
C LEU A 105 7.30 0.90 -1.04
N ILE A 106 6.31 0.91 -1.93
CA ILE A 106 6.53 1.20 -3.35
C ILE A 106 6.17 2.67 -3.59
N VAL A 107 7.11 3.42 -4.17
CA VAL A 107 6.88 4.79 -4.64
C VAL A 107 6.97 4.79 -6.16
N THR A 108 5.93 5.31 -6.81
CA THR A 108 5.86 5.48 -8.26
C THR A 108 5.81 6.96 -8.59
N ARG A 109 6.72 7.42 -9.46
CA ARG A 109 6.63 8.75 -10.06
C ARG A 109 5.61 8.68 -11.17
N THR A 110 4.57 9.50 -11.14
CA THR A 110 3.55 9.50 -12.21
C THR A 110 3.77 10.67 -13.16
N SER A 111 3.34 10.50 -14.41
CA SER A 111 3.23 11.57 -15.41
C SER A 111 2.12 12.60 -15.11
N GLN A 112 1.35 12.41 -14.03
CA GLN A 112 0.19 13.24 -13.66
C GLN A 112 0.50 14.21 -12.50
N ASP A 113 1.76 14.61 -12.34
CA ASP A 113 2.22 15.55 -11.32
C ASP A 113 1.97 15.16 -9.85
N TYR A 114 1.83 13.86 -9.59
CA TYR A 114 1.85 13.32 -8.23
C TYR A 114 2.72 12.06 -8.13
N LEU A 115 3.15 11.73 -6.90
CA LEU A 115 3.74 10.44 -6.58
C LEU A 115 2.65 9.51 -6.05
N TYR A 116 2.63 8.27 -6.53
CA TYR A 116 1.74 7.24 -6.03
C TYR A 116 2.51 6.31 -5.10
N VAL A 117 2.05 6.20 -3.87
CA VAL A 117 2.74 5.48 -2.79
C VAL A 117 1.82 4.41 -2.23
N VAL A 118 2.34 3.20 -2.06
CA VAL A 118 1.62 2.08 -1.41
C VAL A 118 2.46 1.58 -0.24
N THR A 119 1.90 1.61 0.97
CA THR A 119 2.53 1.12 2.22
C THR A 119 1.73 -0.04 2.85
N ASN A 120 2.33 -0.74 3.80
CA ASN A 120 1.73 -1.93 4.39
C ASN A 120 0.48 -1.62 5.22
N ALA A 121 -0.53 -2.49 5.12
CA ALA A 121 -1.79 -2.32 5.86
C ALA A 121 -1.60 -2.29 7.38
N ALA A 122 -0.71 -3.13 7.92
CA ALA A 122 -0.43 -3.20 9.35
C ALA A 122 0.26 -1.93 9.89
N CYS A 123 0.87 -1.14 9.01
CA CYS A 123 1.58 0.10 9.33
C CYS A 123 0.74 1.35 9.02
N ALA A 124 -0.44 1.21 8.39
CA ALA A 124 -1.22 2.33 7.86
C ALA A 124 -1.44 3.48 8.85
N GLU A 125 -1.83 3.21 10.10
CA GLU A 125 -2.03 4.27 11.10
C GLU A 125 -0.72 5.00 11.45
N LYS A 126 0.38 4.25 11.55
CA LYS A 126 1.72 4.80 11.82
C LYS A 126 2.21 5.62 10.64
N ASP A 127 1.97 5.18 9.42
CA ASP A 127 2.40 5.84 8.20
C ASP A 127 1.60 7.13 7.95
N VAL A 128 0.28 7.10 8.17
CA VAL A 128 -0.55 8.31 8.13
C VAL A 128 -0.03 9.35 9.11
N ALA A 129 0.24 8.96 10.36
CA ALA A 129 0.81 9.86 11.36
C ALA A 129 2.21 10.36 10.96
N HIS A 130 3.03 9.50 10.36
CA HIS A 130 4.37 9.82 9.89
C HIS A 130 4.34 10.86 8.77
N PHE A 131 3.49 10.68 7.75
CA PHE A 131 3.26 11.67 6.69
C PHE A 131 2.75 12.99 7.26
N GLN A 132 1.73 12.95 8.11
CA GLN A 132 1.13 14.17 8.67
C GLN A 132 2.12 14.99 9.50
N LYS A 133 2.99 14.35 10.28
CA LYS A 133 4.03 15.04 11.06
C LYS A 133 4.97 15.80 10.13
N HIS A 134 5.60 15.11 9.18
CA HIS A 134 6.63 15.70 8.32
C HIS A 134 6.03 16.68 7.31
N LEU A 135 4.79 16.44 6.86
CA LEU A 135 4.07 17.37 5.97
C LEU A 135 3.91 18.74 6.64
N LYS A 136 3.49 18.76 7.91
CA LYS A 136 3.35 20.01 8.68
C LYS A 136 4.70 20.73 8.83
N GLU A 137 5.79 19.99 9.02
CA GLU A 137 7.13 20.56 9.15
C GLU A 137 7.61 21.16 7.82
N PHE A 138 7.39 20.47 6.69
CA PHE A 138 7.73 20.96 5.35
C PHE A 138 6.92 22.19 4.95
N GLN A 139 5.60 22.17 5.18
CA GLN A 139 4.72 23.31 4.86
C GLN A 139 5.08 24.55 5.69
N LYS A 140 5.47 24.38 6.96
CA LYS A 140 5.97 25.49 7.80
C LYS A 140 7.24 26.14 7.25
N GLN A 141 8.04 25.41 6.48
CA GLN A 141 9.23 25.92 5.80
C GLN A 141 8.91 26.59 4.45
N GLY A 142 7.63 26.67 4.07
CA GLY A 142 7.18 27.30 2.82
C GLY A 142 7.21 26.38 1.60
N HIS A 143 7.37 25.06 1.79
CA HIS A 143 7.30 24.09 0.71
C HIS A 143 5.87 23.86 0.24
N ASP A 144 5.68 23.73 -1.08
CA ASP A 144 4.42 23.37 -1.71
C ASP A 144 4.37 21.85 -1.90
N VAL A 145 3.69 21.20 -0.94
CA VAL A 145 3.46 19.76 -0.92
C VAL A 145 2.13 19.47 -0.23
N GLY A 146 1.41 18.47 -0.75
CA GLY A 146 0.20 17.92 -0.13
C GLY A 146 0.18 16.40 -0.20
N VAL A 147 -0.55 15.80 0.74
CA VAL A 147 -0.70 14.34 0.88
C VAL A 147 -2.18 14.00 0.97
N GLU A 148 -2.63 13.09 0.11
CA GLU A 148 -4.00 12.55 0.08
C GLU A 148 -3.96 11.04 0.26
N HIS A 149 -4.61 10.53 1.31
CA HIS A 149 -4.78 9.09 1.53
C HIS A 149 -6.04 8.59 0.84
N LEU A 150 -5.91 7.58 -0.01
CA LEU A 150 -6.99 7.05 -0.85
C LEU A 150 -7.73 5.90 -0.15
N PHE A 151 -8.56 6.22 0.83
CA PHE A 151 -9.37 5.22 1.53
C PHE A 151 -10.53 4.69 0.66
N GLY A 152 -10.90 3.42 0.87
CA GLY A 152 -12.06 2.80 0.21
C GLY A 152 -11.86 2.44 -1.26
N ARG A 153 -10.66 2.62 -1.82
CA ARG A 153 -10.33 2.18 -3.18
C ARG A 153 -9.93 0.70 -3.20
N GLY A 154 -10.34 0.01 -4.27
CA GLY A 154 -9.84 -1.32 -4.58
C GLY A 154 -8.39 -1.27 -5.06
N LEU A 155 -7.58 -2.24 -4.64
CA LEU A 155 -6.25 -2.52 -5.20
C LEU A 155 -6.15 -4.02 -5.43
N ILE A 156 -5.93 -4.40 -6.69
CA ILE A 156 -5.91 -5.79 -7.12
C ILE A 156 -4.53 -6.10 -7.70
N ALA A 157 -3.93 -7.20 -7.27
CA ALA A 157 -2.74 -7.75 -7.89
C ALA A 157 -3.11 -8.98 -8.72
N VAL A 158 -2.79 -8.95 -10.01
CA VAL A 158 -2.91 -10.10 -10.92
C VAL A 158 -1.51 -10.65 -11.14
N GLN A 159 -1.26 -11.88 -10.72
CA GLN A 159 0.10 -12.45 -10.67
C GLN A 159 0.13 -13.85 -11.27
N GLY A 160 1.12 -14.13 -12.11
CA GLY A 160 1.26 -15.45 -12.70
C GLY A 160 2.19 -15.54 -13.91
N LYS A 161 2.28 -16.74 -14.50
CA LYS A 161 3.25 -17.07 -15.56
C LYS A 161 2.87 -16.55 -16.95
N CYS A 162 1.67 -16.01 -17.15
CA CYS A 162 1.23 -15.49 -18.44
C CYS A 162 0.84 -14.01 -18.37
N MET A 163 1.68 -13.16 -18.94
CA MET A 163 1.29 -11.84 -19.49
C MET A 163 1.96 -11.65 -20.87
N THR A 164 1.96 -12.71 -21.70
CA THR A 164 2.36 -12.65 -23.12
C THR A 164 1.13 -12.70 -24.00
#